data_AF-A0AAT9HTV4-F1
#
_entry.id   AF-A0AAT9HTV4-F1
#
_cell.length_a   1.000
_cell.length_b   1.000
_cell.length_c   1.000
_cell.angle_alpha   90.00
_cell.angle_beta   90.00
_cell.angle_gamma   90.00
#
_symmetry.space_group_name_H-M   'P 1'
#
loop_
_entity.id
_entity.type
_entity.pdbx_description
1 polymer ?
#
loop_
_entity_poly.entity_id
_entity_poly.type
_entity_poly.pdbx_seq_one_letter_code
_entity_poly.pdbx_strand_id
1 'polypeptide(L)'
;MGSHRRTEPSSGSDRGAVVALGLLSAAATALGALPAAAAPHDVSRADVDRLYREAEKATEAYNEADEQADALRRQLATAQDGIARQQQRVNTMRESLGSLAGAQYRSGGLDTALTLLLSDDPEDYLERASVLDRITAHQAGELRRLRAALRSLAQDRAEAAGKLGALEKSRKDVAAHKRTVERKLTEARRLLGSSRPVNAPPGTAPPAPHARTCSAPPSPRRAARRPPSPPPAPPSAGPTYGARAAPPASTAPD
;
A
#
# COMPACT_ATOMS: atom_id res chain seq x y z
N MET A 1 -6.53 47.07 -1.88
CA MET A 1 -7.72 46.72 -2.70
C MET A 1 -7.56 45.25 -3.07
N GLY A 2 -8.43 44.30 -2.78
CA GLY A 2 -9.67 44.22 -2.02
C GLY A 2 -9.89 42.73 -1.72
N SER A 3 -10.28 42.43 -0.51
CA SER A 3 -10.57 41.09 0.01
C SER A 3 -11.91 40.60 -0.52
N HIS A 4 -11.96 39.40 -1.09
CA HIS A 4 -13.21 38.70 -1.35
C HIS A 4 -13.19 37.31 -0.72
N ARG A 5 -13.84 37.24 0.46
CA ARG A 5 -14.37 36.02 1.06
C ARG A 5 -15.53 35.52 0.19
N ARG A 6 -15.67 34.19 0.04
CA ARG A 6 -16.92 33.59 -0.41
C ARG A 6 -17.38 32.56 0.62
N THR A 7 -18.68 32.64 0.88
CA THR A 7 -19.47 32.16 2.00
C THR A 7 -20.12 30.81 1.71
N GLU A 8 -20.13 29.95 2.72
CA GLU A 8 -21.00 28.78 2.87
C GLU A 8 -22.50 29.15 2.87
N PRO A 9 -23.40 28.32 2.32
CA PRO A 9 -24.80 28.34 2.68
C PRO A 9 -25.13 27.26 3.72
N SER A 10 -25.41 27.74 4.93
CA SER A 10 -26.23 27.09 5.94
C SER A 10 -27.63 26.83 5.39
N SER A 11 -28.18 25.63 5.60
CA SER A 11 -29.62 25.37 5.47
C SER A 11 -30.08 24.65 6.73
N GLY A 12 -30.66 25.43 7.64
CA GLY A 12 -31.44 24.94 8.76
C GLY A 12 -32.85 24.58 8.30
N SER A 13 -33.45 23.61 8.98
CA SER A 13 -34.89 23.39 8.92
C SER A 13 -35.38 23.09 10.34
N ASP A 14 -35.89 24.13 10.99
CA ASP A 14 -36.73 24.07 12.17
C ASP A 14 -38.07 24.72 11.83
N ARG A 15 -39.13 24.25 12.52
CA ARG A 15 -40.56 24.62 12.48
C ARG A 15 -41.39 23.78 11.51
N GLY A 16 -42.50 23.17 11.91
CA GLY A 16 -43.23 23.20 13.17
C GLY A 16 -44.63 22.57 12.98
N ALA A 17 -45.45 22.72 14.02
CA ALA A 17 -46.91 22.54 14.06
C ALA A 17 -47.49 21.13 14.33
N VAL A 18 -47.59 20.87 15.64
CA VAL A 18 -48.76 20.39 16.40
C VAL A 18 -50.11 20.40 15.67
N VAL A 19 -50.84 19.28 15.68
CA VAL A 19 -52.31 19.26 15.77
C VAL A 19 -52.72 18.12 16.70
N ALA A 20 -53.25 18.49 17.87
CA ALA A 20 -54.01 17.60 18.75
C ALA A 20 -55.49 17.73 18.37
N LEU A 21 -56.17 16.60 18.18
CA LEU A 21 -57.63 16.54 18.23
C LEU A 21 -58.04 15.20 18.84
N GLY A 22 -58.63 15.25 20.03
CA GLY A 22 -59.26 14.10 20.67
C GLY A 22 -60.65 13.83 20.10
N LEU A 23 -61.17 12.64 20.37
CA LEU A 23 -62.51 12.38 20.92
C LEU A 23 -62.74 10.87 21.02
N LEU A 24 -63.24 10.44 22.18
CA LEU A 24 -63.74 9.09 22.45
C LEU A 24 -64.90 8.75 21.51
N SER A 25 -64.96 7.50 21.05
CA SER A 25 -66.25 6.82 20.84
C SER A 25 -66.09 5.31 20.99
N ALA A 26 -66.73 4.77 22.03
CA ALA A 26 -67.00 3.35 22.17
C ALA A 26 -68.16 2.98 21.24
N ALA A 27 -68.04 1.86 20.52
CA ALA A 27 -69.17 1.22 19.86
C ALA A 27 -69.02 -0.30 19.86
N ALA A 28 -70.15 -0.92 20.21
CA ALA A 28 -70.36 -2.32 20.53
C ALA A 28 -70.15 -3.30 19.35
N THR A 29 -69.96 -4.55 19.76
CA THR A 29 -69.99 -5.81 19.00
C THR A 29 -71.09 -5.90 17.93
N ALA A 30 -70.71 -6.25 16.70
CA ALA A 30 -71.54 -6.97 15.74
C ALA A 30 -70.68 -7.70 14.68
N LEU A 31 -70.80 -9.03 14.66
CA LEU A 31 -70.41 -10.00 13.61
C LEU A 31 -69.30 -9.60 12.62
N GLY A 32 -68.05 -9.95 12.97
CA GLY A 32 -66.92 -9.88 12.05
C GLY A 32 -66.92 -11.04 11.05
N ALA A 33 -67.38 -10.80 9.83
CA ALA A 33 -66.78 -11.45 8.67
C ALA A 33 -65.33 -10.94 8.59
N LEU A 34 -64.37 -11.80 8.96
CA LEU A 34 -62.95 -11.50 8.88
C LEU A 34 -62.62 -11.12 7.42
N PRO A 35 -62.17 -9.89 7.12
CA PRO A 35 -61.30 -9.75 5.96
C PRO A 35 -60.07 -10.60 6.32
N ALA A 36 -59.70 -11.51 5.41
CA ALA A 36 -58.42 -12.19 5.48
C ALA A 36 -57.31 -11.13 5.43
N ALA A 37 -56.95 -10.60 6.59
CA ALA A 37 -55.79 -9.76 6.76
C ALA A 37 -54.59 -10.66 6.44
N ALA A 38 -54.02 -10.46 5.26
CA ALA A 38 -52.71 -10.98 4.92
C ALA A 38 -51.77 -10.68 6.10
N ALA A 39 -51.31 -11.75 6.73
CA ALA A 39 -50.55 -11.71 7.96
C ALA A 39 -49.26 -10.87 7.80
N PRO A 40 -48.70 -10.33 8.90
CA PRO A 40 -47.50 -9.48 8.89
C PRO A 40 -46.19 -10.23 8.53
N HIS A 41 -46.29 -11.36 7.84
CA HIS A 41 -45.16 -12.24 7.52
C HIS A 41 -44.39 -11.82 6.26
N ASP A 42 -45.01 -11.12 5.31
CA ASP A 42 -44.36 -10.76 4.03
C ASP A 42 -43.29 -9.68 4.19
N VAL A 43 -43.47 -8.75 5.13
CA VAL A 43 -42.51 -7.67 5.42
C VAL A 43 -41.16 -8.26 5.87
N SER A 44 -41.18 -9.31 6.71
CA SER A 44 -39.95 -9.95 7.21
C SER A 44 -39.15 -10.72 6.14
N ARG A 45 -39.81 -11.34 5.15
CA ARG A 45 -39.11 -12.07 4.07
C ARG A 45 -38.44 -11.11 3.09
N ALA A 46 -39.16 -10.08 2.65
CA ALA A 46 -38.62 -9.06 1.77
C ALA A 46 -37.42 -8.31 2.40
N ASP A 47 -37.48 -8.05 3.71
CA ASP A 47 -36.38 -7.41 4.45
C ASP A 47 -35.14 -8.32 4.55
N VAL A 48 -35.33 -9.63 4.80
CA VAL A 48 -34.23 -10.61 4.81
C VAL A 48 -33.60 -10.74 3.43
N ASP A 49 -34.40 -10.83 2.37
CA ASP A 49 -33.92 -10.89 0.99
C ASP A 49 -33.17 -9.61 0.58
N ARG A 50 -33.61 -8.45 1.08
CA ARG A 50 -32.87 -7.18 0.91
C ARG A 50 -31.51 -7.25 1.60
N LEU A 51 -31.45 -7.70 2.85
CA LEU A 51 -30.19 -7.81 3.59
C LEU A 51 -29.21 -8.79 2.96
N TYR A 52 -29.70 -9.91 2.41
CA TYR A 52 -28.84 -10.85 1.68
C TYR A 52 -28.27 -10.21 0.40
N ARG A 53 -29.09 -9.52 -0.41
CA ARG A 53 -28.61 -8.79 -1.59
C ARG A 53 -27.59 -7.71 -1.23
N GLU A 54 -27.78 -7.02 -0.11
CA GLU A 54 -26.81 -6.03 0.38
C GLU A 54 -25.51 -6.68 0.88
N ALA A 55 -25.60 -7.85 1.51
CA ALA A 55 -24.44 -8.63 1.92
C ALA A 55 -23.65 -9.18 0.72
N GLU A 56 -24.34 -9.60 -0.34
CA GLU A 56 -23.73 -10.00 -1.62
C GLU A 56 -22.94 -8.84 -2.24
N LYS A 57 -23.56 -7.67 -2.39
CA LYS A 57 -22.86 -6.46 -2.88
C LYS A 57 -21.66 -6.08 -2.01
N ALA A 58 -21.79 -6.18 -0.70
CA ALA A 58 -20.68 -5.92 0.22
C ALA A 58 -19.56 -6.96 0.11
N THR A 59 -19.89 -8.21 -0.26
CA THR A 59 -18.93 -9.29 -0.48
C THR A 59 -18.20 -9.11 -1.81
N GLU A 60 -18.90 -8.68 -2.86
CA GLU A 60 -18.28 -8.28 -4.14
C GLU A 60 -17.28 -7.14 -3.94
N ALA A 61 -17.66 -6.07 -3.22
CA ALA A 61 -16.76 -4.97 -2.89
C ALA A 61 -15.57 -5.41 -2.02
N TYR A 62 -15.78 -6.34 -1.09
CA TYR A 62 -14.68 -6.94 -0.31
C TYR A 62 -13.70 -7.68 -1.22
N ASN A 63 -14.20 -8.55 -2.11
CA ASN A 63 -13.37 -9.34 -3.00
C ASN A 63 -12.57 -8.43 -3.94
N GLU A 64 -13.20 -7.41 -4.51
CA GLU A 64 -12.53 -6.43 -5.36
C GLU A 64 -11.40 -5.71 -4.61
N ALA A 65 -11.67 -5.23 -3.39
CA ALA A 65 -10.66 -4.56 -2.57
C ALA A 65 -9.50 -5.50 -2.20
N ASP A 66 -9.78 -6.79 -1.95
CA ASP A 66 -8.77 -7.79 -1.60
C ASP A 66 -7.89 -8.14 -2.80
N GLU A 67 -8.48 -8.30 -3.99
CA GLU A 67 -7.76 -8.50 -5.24
C GLU A 67 -6.85 -7.31 -5.57
N GLN A 68 -7.33 -6.08 -5.37
CA GLN A 68 -6.52 -4.87 -5.51
C GLN A 68 -5.36 -4.85 -4.52
N ALA A 69 -5.60 -5.22 -3.25
CA ALA A 69 -4.55 -5.29 -2.23
C ALA A 69 -3.45 -6.28 -2.63
N ASP A 70 -3.84 -7.45 -3.14
CA ASP A 70 -2.92 -8.49 -3.55
C ASP A 70 -2.14 -8.12 -4.81
N ALA A 71 -2.77 -7.44 -5.77
CA ALA A 71 -2.08 -6.88 -6.93
C ALA A 71 -1.02 -5.86 -6.50
N LEU A 72 -1.36 -4.92 -5.62
CA LEU A 72 -0.44 -3.92 -5.09
C LEU A 72 0.72 -4.55 -4.31
N ARG A 73 0.46 -5.59 -3.50
CA ARG A 73 1.51 -6.36 -2.81
C ARG A 73 2.52 -6.94 -3.80
N ARG A 74 2.05 -7.60 -4.87
CA ARG A 74 2.92 -8.19 -5.89
C ARG A 74 3.75 -7.13 -6.60
N GLN A 75 3.11 -6.04 -7.02
CA GLN A 75 3.80 -4.91 -7.66
C GLN A 75 4.86 -4.28 -6.76
N LEU A 76 4.58 -4.16 -5.46
CA LEU A 76 5.53 -3.61 -4.49
C LEU A 76 6.75 -4.53 -4.31
N ALA A 77 6.54 -5.85 -4.26
CA ALA A 77 7.64 -6.81 -4.19
C ALA A 77 8.55 -6.70 -5.42
N THR A 78 7.97 -6.68 -6.62
CA THR A 78 8.74 -6.49 -7.87
C THR A 78 9.48 -5.15 -7.88
N ALA A 79 8.84 -4.07 -7.41
CA ALA A 79 9.46 -2.76 -7.32
C ALA A 79 10.64 -2.75 -6.33
N GLN A 80 10.50 -3.38 -5.16
CA GLN A 80 11.55 -3.50 -4.16
C GLN A 80 12.77 -4.25 -4.72
N ASP A 81 12.54 -5.37 -5.41
CA ASP A 81 13.60 -6.13 -6.07
C ASP A 81 14.31 -5.30 -7.16
N GLY A 82 13.54 -4.54 -7.94
CA GLY A 82 14.06 -3.62 -8.95
C GLY A 82 14.94 -2.52 -8.33
N ILE A 83 14.46 -1.88 -7.26
CA ILE A 83 15.16 -0.85 -6.49
C ILE A 83 16.45 -1.41 -5.90
N ALA A 84 16.43 -2.63 -5.35
CA ALA A 84 17.62 -3.27 -4.79
C ALA A 84 18.70 -3.48 -5.86
N ARG A 85 18.32 -4.02 -7.03
CA ARG A 85 19.25 -4.17 -8.16
C ARG A 85 19.79 -2.81 -8.65
N GLN A 86 18.95 -1.79 -8.69
CA GLN A 86 19.36 -0.46 -9.10
C GLN A 86 20.30 0.22 -8.11
N GLN A 87 20.05 0.06 -6.82
CA GLN A 87 20.96 0.52 -5.77
C GLN A 87 22.32 -0.18 -5.89
N GLN A 88 22.34 -1.48 -6.19
CA GLN A 88 23.60 -2.19 -6.40
C GLN A 88 24.37 -1.64 -7.60
N ARG A 89 23.69 -1.39 -8.73
CA ARG A 89 24.32 -0.74 -9.90
C ARG A 89 24.93 0.62 -9.53
N VAL A 90 24.19 1.44 -8.77
CA VAL A 90 24.68 2.74 -8.28
C VAL A 90 25.92 2.57 -7.40
N ASN A 91 25.94 1.57 -6.52
CA ASN A 91 27.09 1.31 -5.66
C ASN A 91 28.33 0.92 -6.48
N THR A 92 28.17 0.01 -7.45
CA THR A 92 29.27 -0.38 -8.36
C THR A 92 29.81 0.81 -9.15
N MET A 93 28.94 1.66 -9.70
CA MET A 93 29.38 2.88 -10.39
C MET A 93 30.14 3.83 -9.46
N ARG A 94 29.65 4.03 -8.23
CA ARG A 94 30.33 4.86 -7.23
C ARG A 94 31.70 4.31 -6.84
N GLU A 95 31.82 3.00 -6.69
CA GLU A 95 33.08 2.34 -6.38
C GLU A 95 34.09 2.49 -7.52
N SER A 96 33.66 2.31 -8.77
CA SER A 96 34.53 2.51 -9.94
C SER A 96 35.01 3.96 -10.10
N LEU A 97 34.15 4.94 -9.83
CA LEU A 97 34.52 6.35 -9.86
C LEU A 97 35.38 6.73 -8.65
N GLY A 98 35.12 6.13 -7.49
CA GLY A 98 35.88 6.33 -6.26
C GLY A 98 37.30 5.76 -6.34
N SER A 99 37.48 4.60 -6.97
CA SER A 99 38.81 4.01 -7.17
C SER A 99 39.69 4.87 -8.08
N LEU A 100 39.09 5.42 -9.15
CA LEU A 100 39.72 6.39 -10.03
C LEU A 100 40.08 7.69 -9.28
N ALA A 101 39.13 8.28 -8.55
CA ALA A 101 39.41 9.49 -7.76
C ALA A 101 40.50 9.25 -6.70
N GLY A 102 40.50 8.06 -6.07
CA GLY A 102 41.54 7.66 -5.13
C GLY A 102 42.91 7.48 -5.80
N ALA A 103 42.97 6.99 -7.04
CA ALA A 103 44.20 6.92 -7.81
C ALA A 103 44.76 8.33 -8.10
N GLN A 104 43.89 9.27 -8.49
CA GLN A 104 44.26 10.67 -8.74
C GLN A 104 44.73 11.40 -7.48
N TYR A 105 44.13 11.10 -6.32
CA TYR A 105 44.59 11.64 -5.04
C TYR A 105 45.97 11.09 -4.66
N ARG A 106 46.21 9.78 -4.85
CA ARG A 106 47.49 9.13 -4.52
C ARG A 106 48.64 9.51 -5.45
N SER A 107 48.36 9.87 -6.70
CA SER A 107 49.38 10.43 -7.61
C SER A 107 49.80 11.86 -7.23
N GLY A 108 49.29 12.41 -6.11
CA GLY A 108 49.75 13.67 -5.54
C GLY A 108 49.20 14.92 -6.22
N GLY A 109 48.21 14.77 -7.10
CA GLY A 109 47.61 15.91 -7.81
C GLY A 109 48.56 16.62 -8.78
N LEU A 110 49.73 16.03 -9.10
CA LEU A 110 50.51 16.46 -10.26
C LEU A 110 49.64 16.21 -11.49
N ASP A 111 49.03 17.30 -11.94
CA ASP A 111 48.05 17.29 -13.01
C ASP A 111 48.69 16.61 -14.22
N THR A 112 48.06 15.59 -14.78
CA THR A 112 48.55 14.97 -16.03
C THR A 112 48.73 16.06 -17.10
N ALA A 113 47.96 17.15 -17.01
CA ALA A 113 48.15 18.37 -17.80
C ALA A 113 49.51 19.05 -17.60
N LEU A 114 50.07 19.08 -16.39
CA LEU A 114 51.42 19.61 -16.13
C LEU A 114 52.51 18.69 -16.68
N THR A 115 52.33 17.37 -16.59
CA THR A 115 53.26 16.40 -17.20
C THR A 115 53.24 16.49 -18.73
N LEU A 116 52.08 16.78 -19.32
CA LEU A 116 51.94 17.08 -20.75
C LEU A 116 52.64 18.38 -21.13
N LEU A 117 52.49 19.44 -20.33
CA LEU A 117 53.10 20.75 -20.59
C LEU A 117 54.65 20.72 -20.58
N LEU A 118 55.23 19.82 -19.76
CA LEU A 118 56.67 19.61 -19.66
C LEU A 118 57.22 18.55 -20.65
N SER A 119 56.41 18.09 -21.60
CA SER A 119 56.87 17.13 -22.62
C SER A 119 57.82 17.82 -23.60
N ASP A 120 59.02 17.27 -23.77
CA ASP A 120 60.06 17.84 -24.65
C ASP A 120 59.77 17.64 -26.15
N ASP A 121 58.93 16.66 -26.51
CA ASP A 121 58.56 16.32 -27.89
C ASP A 121 57.08 16.65 -28.23
N PRO A 122 56.80 17.39 -29.32
CA PRO A 122 55.45 17.85 -29.68
C PRO A 122 54.55 16.73 -30.20
N GLU A 123 55.09 15.71 -30.88
CA GLU A 123 54.32 14.53 -31.30
C GLU A 123 53.81 13.72 -30.11
N ASP A 124 54.68 13.49 -29.12
CA ASP A 124 54.37 12.80 -27.86
C ASP A 124 53.28 13.54 -27.06
N TYR A 125 53.32 14.88 -27.08
CA TYR A 125 52.28 15.70 -26.46
C TYR A 125 50.90 15.46 -27.10
N LEU A 126 50.80 15.51 -28.43
CA LEU A 126 49.53 15.36 -29.14
C LEU A 126 48.91 13.97 -28.92
N GLU A 127 49.75 12.92 -28.93
CA GLU A 127 49.29 11.56 -28.67
C GLU A 127 48.71 11.43 -27.24
N ARG A 128 49.47 11.84 -26.23
CA ARG A 128 49.04 11.75 -24.83
C ARG A 128 47.84 12.65 -24.53
N ALA A 129 47.75 13.83 -25.15
CA ALA A 129 46.59 14.72 -25.05
C ALA A 129 45.32 14.07 -25.62
N SER A 130 45.42 13.38 -26.77
CA SER A 130 44.28 12.68 -27.37
C SER A 130 43.77 11.51 -26.51
N VAL A 131 44.69 10.80 -25.83
CA VAL A 131 44.35 9.72 -24.89
C VAL A 131 43.68 10.29 -23.66
N LEU A 132 44.20 11.38 -23.10
CA LEU A 132 43.62 12.05 -21.94
C LEU A 132 42.22 12.58 -22.22
N ASP A 133 41.99 13.19 -23.39
CA ASP A 133 40.66 13.68 -23.79
C ASP A 133 39.65 12.52 -23.86
N ARG A 134 40.02 11.39 -24.47
CA ARG A 134 39.18 10.18 -24.50
C ARG A 134 38.85 9.66 -23.11
N ILE A 135 39.82 9.60 -22.22
CA ILE A 135 39.62 9.19 -20.82
C ILE A 135 38.67 10.16 -20.12
N THR A 136 38.88 11.46 -20.27
CA THR A 136 38.05 12.51 -19.66
C THR A 136 36.61 12.44 -20.17
N ALA A 137 36.43 12.27 -21.48
CA ALA A 137 35.11 12.09 -22.10
C ALA A 137 34.39 10.85 -21.56
N HIS A 138 35.12 9.73 -21.37
CA HIS A 138 34.59 8.51 -20.77
C HIS A 138 34.15 8.74 -19.32
N GLN A 139 35.00 9.37 -18.49
CA GLN A 139 34.69 9.69 -17.09
C GLN A 139 33.47 10.60 -16.97
N ALA A 140 33.37 11.63 -17.81
CA ALA A 140 32.20 12.50 -17.88
C ALA A 140 30.94 11.69 -18.27
N GLY A 141 31.07 10.72 -19.17
CA GLY A 141 30.03 9.76 -19.52
C GLY A 141 29.55 8.93 -18.33
N GLU A 142 30.47 8.32 -17.58
CA GLU A 142 30.17 7.53 -16.38
C GLU A 142 29.48 8.37 -15.30
N LEU A 143 29.92 9.61 -15.09
CA LEU A 143 29.29 10.50 -14.12
C LEU A 143 27.85 10.88 -14.56
N ARG A 144 27.61 11.10 -15.86
CA ARG A 144 26.26 11.30 -16.40
C ARG A 144 25.38 10.07 -16.18
N ARG A 145 25.91 8.87 -16.43
CA ARG A 145 25.21 7.58 -16.18
C ARG A 145 24.85 7.42 -14.70
N LEU A 146 25.78 7.70 -13.79
CA LEU A 146 25.53 7.66 -12.35
C LEU A 146 24.42 8.65 -11.95
N ARG A 147 24.46 9.89 -12.43
CA ARG A 147 23.41 10.89 -12.15
C ARG A 147 22.05 10.45 -12.68
N ALA A 148 21.99 9.85 -13.86
CA ALA A 148 20.76 9.29 -14.41
C ALA A 148 20.23 8.14 -13.55
N ALA A 149 21.09 7.20 -13.14
CA ALA A 149 20.71 6.08 -12.30
C ALA A 149 20.21 6.51 -10.91
N LEU A 150 20.83 7.53 -10.31
CA LEU A 150 20.37 8.12 -9.05
C LEU A 150 18.98 8.76 -9.18
N ARG A 151 18.73 9.49 -10.27
CA ARG A 151 17.40 10.08 -10.52
C ARG A 151 16.34 9.00 -10.70
N SER A 152 16.61 8.00 -11.53
CA SER A 152 15.69 6.88 -11.73
C SER A 152 15.47 6.10 -10.43
N LEU A 153 16.50 5.89 -9.61
CA LEU A 153 16.35 5.22 -8.31
C LEU A 153 15.44 6.01 -7.36
N ALA A 154 15.55 7.34 -7.36
CA ALA A 154 14.69 8.20 -6.56
C ALA A 154 13.23 8.16 -7.06
N GLN A 155 13.02 8.15 -8.37
CA GLN A 155 11.69 8.00 -8.99
C GLN A 155 11.06 6.65 -8.61
N ASP A 156 11.77 5.54 -8.78
CA ASP A 156 11.27 4.20 -8.45
C ASP A 156 10.88 4.10 -6.96
N ARG A 157 11.68 4.70 -6.07
CA ARG A 157 11.37 4.76 -4.63
C ARG A 157 10.12 5.58 -4.35
N ALA A 158 9.94 6.72 -5.02
CA ALA A 158 8.75 7.54 -4.85
C ALA A 158 7.49 6.81 -5.34
N GLU A 159 7.56 6.12 -6.49
CA GLU A 159 6.47 5.28 -6.99
C GLU A 159 6.14 4.12 -6.05
N ALA A 160 7.16 3.44 -5.51
CA ALA A 160 6.98 2.37 -4.55
C ALA A 160 6.32 2.89 -3.25
N ALA A 161 6.69 4.08 -2.78
CA ALA A 161 6.04 4.73 -1.64
C ALA A 161 4.57 5.05 -1.92
N GLY A 162 4.25 5.53 -3.13
CA GLY A 162 2.87 5.75 -3.56
C GLY A 162 2.04 4.45 -3.58
N LYS A 163 2.61 3.36 -4.12
CA LYS A 163 1.98 2.02 -4.11
C LYS A 163 1.78 1.47 -2.71
N LEU A 164 2.72 1.72 -1.80
CA LEU A 164 2.57 1.35 -0.39
C LEU A 164 1.39 2.08 0.27
N GLY A 165 1.25 3.38 0.03
CA GLY A 165 0.10 4.15 0.51
C GLY A 165 -1.23 3.65 -0.05
N ALA A 166 -1.28 3.31 -1.35
CA ALA A 166 -2.44 2.70 -1.98
C ALA A 166 -2.79 1.32 -1.36
N LEU A 167 -1.77 0.51 -1.05
CA LEU A 167 -1.96 -0.79 -0.41
C LEU A 167 -2.52 -0.65 1.01
N GLU A 168 -2.06 0.34 1.77
CA GLU A 168 -2.59 0.62 3.11
C GLU A 168 -4.05 1.05 3.05
N LYS A 169 -4.42 1.88 2.07
CA LYS A 169 -5.82 2.27 1.84
C LYS A 169 -6.69 1.07 1.49
N SER A 170 -6.27 0.27 0.50
CA SER A 170 -6.97 -0.94 0.09
C SER A 170 -7.15 -1.93 1.25
N ARG A 171 -6.15 -2.12 2.12
CA ARG A 171 -6.29 -2.94 3.35
C ARG A 171 -7.35 -2.40 4.32
N LYS A 172 -7.46 -1.07 4.47
CA LYS A 172 -8.51 -0.46 5.30
C LYS A 172 -9.88 -0.69 4.67
N ASP A 173 -10.00 -0.58 3.36
CA ASP A 173 -11.23 -0.81 2.62
C ASP A 173 -11.68 -2.27 2.75
N VAL A 174 -10.77 -3.25 2.56
CA VAL A 174 -11.01 -4.68 2.82
C VAL A 174 -11.56 -4.91 4.24
N ALA A 175 -10.94 -4.31 5.26
CA ALA A 175 -11.40 -4.45 6.64
C ALA A 175 -12.79 -3.81 6.87
N ALA A 176 -13.07 -2.68 6.22
CA ALA A 176 -14.36 -1.99 6.32
C ALA A 176 -15.49 -2.77 5.62
N HIS A 177 -15.24 -3.30 4.43
CA HIS A 177 -16.19 -4.14 3.70
C HIS A 177 -16.47 -5.43 4.46
N LYS A 178 -15.44 -6.09 5.01
CA LYS A 178 -15.61 -7.28 5.85
C LYS A 178 -16.56 -7.05 7.03
N ARG A 179 -16.36 -5.97 7.78
CA ARG A 179 -17.25 -5.60 8.90
C ARG A 179 -18.68 -5.35 8.43
N THR A 180 -18.85 -4.78 7.24
CA THR A 180 -20.16 -4.50 6.67
C THR A 180 -20.89 -5.80 6.28
N VAL A 181 -20.19 -6.74 5.65
CA VAL A 181 -20.70 -8.09 5.35
C VAL A 181 -21.14 -8.79 6.65
N GLU A 182 -20.26 -8.84 7.65
CA GLU A 182 -20.53 -9.48 8.95
C GLU A 182 -21.76 -8.86 9.64
N ARG A 183 -21.88 -7.53 9.64
CA ARG A 183 -23.03 -6.81 10.20
C ARG A 183 -24.34 -7.17 9.48
N LYS A 184 -24.35 -7.13 8.15
CA LYS A 184 -25.54 -7.43 7.33
C LYS A 184 -25.99 -8.89 7.50
N LEU A 185 -25.06 -9.83 7.54
CA LEU A 185 -25.35 -11.24 7.79
C LEU A 185 -25.89 -11.48 9.21
N THR A 186 -25.35 -10.78 10.21
CA THR A 186 -25.83 -10.88 11.59
C THR A 186 -27.24 -10.33 11.72
N GLU A 187 -27.53 -9.21 11.05
CA GLU A 187 -28.86 -8.59 11.01
C GLU A 187 -29.89 -9.51 10.33
N ALA A 188 -29.54 -10.11 9.19
CA ALA A 188 -30.40 -11.05 8.48
C ALA A 188 -30.74 -12.27 9.36
N ARG A 189 -29.73 -12.84 10.05
CA ARG A 189 -29.92 -13.96 10.99
C ARG A 189 -30.80 -13.58 12.17
N ARG A 190 -30.69 -12.36 12.69
CA ARG A 190 -31.53 -11.86 13.78
C ARG A 190 -32.99 -11.77 13.36
N LEU A 191 -33.27 -11.22 12.16
CA LEU A 191 -34.64 -11.12 11.63
C LEU A 191 -35.27 -12.50 11.41
N LEU A 192 -34.50 -13.45 10.86
CA LEU A 192 -34.90 -14.86 10.74
C LEU A 192 -35.23 -15.48 12.10
N GLY A 193 -34.36 -15.28 13.10
CA GLY A 193 -34.57 -15.76 14.47
C GLY A 193 -35.80 -15.18 15.16
N SER A 194 -36.09 -13.87 14.95
CA SER A 194 -37.28 -13.22 15.50
C SER A 194 -38.58 -13.55 14.75
N SER A 195 -38.49 -13.94 13.48
CA SER A 195 -39.65 -14.27 12.63
C SER A 195 -40.10 -15.73 12.74
N ARG A 196 -39.30 -16.61 13.37
CA ARG A 196 -39.70 -17.99 13.65
C ARG A 196 -40.72 -17.98 14.79
N PRO A 197 -41.99 -18.34 14.57
CA PRO A 197 -42.93 -18.48 15.67
C PRO A 197 -42.41 -19.56 16.63
N VAL A 198 -42.41 -19.24 17.93
CA VAL A 198 -42.07 -20.16 19.03
C VAL A 198 -43.03 -21.36 19.12
N ASN A 199 -44.06 -21.43 18.28
CA ASN A 199 -44.96 -22.57 18.11
C ASN A 199 -44.64 -23.33 16.82
N ALA A 200 -43.57 -24.11 16.81
CA ALA A 200 -43.38 -25.19 15.84
C ALA A 200 -43.34 -26.51 16.63
N PRO A 201 -44.27 -27.46 16.41
CA PRO A 201 -44.24 -28.75 17.08
C PRO A 201 -42.93 -29.48 16.75
N PRO A 202 -42.36 -30.26 17.69
CA PRO A 202 -41.16 -31.04 17.41
C PRO A 202 -41.51 -32.11 16.36
N GLY A 203 -41.11 -31.93 15.10
CA GLY A 203 -41.23 -33.00 14.11
C GLY A 203 -41.26 -32.65 12.62
N THR A 204 -41.47 -31.40 12.21
CA THR A 204 -41.54 -31.06 10.78
C THR A 204 -40.38 -30.18 10.34
N ALA A 205 -39.35 -30.82 9.78
CA ALA A 205 -38.34 -30.15 8.98
C ALA A 205 -38.95 -29.79 7.60
N PRO A 206 -39.01 -28.50 7.21
CA PRO A 206 -39.35 -28.16 5.82
C PRO A 206 -38.19 -28.56 4.89
N PRO A 207 -38.46 -28.96 3.63
CA PRO A 207 -37.41 -29.16 2.65
C PRO A 207 -36.67 -27.83 2.46
N ALA A 208 -35.35 -27.87 2.56
CA ALA A 208 -34.49 -26.71 2.35
C ALA A 208 -34.84 -26.07 0.99
N PRO A 209 -35.13 -24.75 0.93
CA PRO A 209 -35.21 -24.09 -0.37
C PRO A 209 -33.85 -24.28 -1.03
N HIS A 210 -33.86 -24.70 -2.29
CA HIS A 210 -32.68 -24.97 -3.09
C HIS A 210 -31.63 -23.90 -2.84
N ALA A 211 -30.63 -24.25 -2.03
CA ALA A 211 -29.37 -23.55 -1.97
C ALA A 211 -28.79 -23.72 -3.38
N ARG A 212 -29.15 -22.80 -4.29
CA ARG A 212 -28.28 -22.44 -5.39
C ARG A 212 -27.03 -21.96 -4.70
N THR A 213 -26.11 -22.90 -4.48
CA THR A 213 -24.69 -22.74 -4.18
C THR A 213 -24.27 -21.28 -3.95
N CYS A 214 -24.75 -20.68 -2.86
CA CYS A 214 -24.10 -19.57 -2.23
C CYS A 214 -22.90 -20.24 -1.59
N SER A 215 -21.83 -20.34 -2.37
CA SER A 215 -20.48 -20.57 -1.86
C SER A 215 -20.36 -19.66 -0.64
N ALA A 216 -20.48 -20.25 0.55
CA ALA A 216 -20.08 -19.59 1.78
C ALA A 216 -18.71 -18.95 1.50
N PRO A 217 -18.45 -17.71 1.94
CA PRO A 217 -17.12 -17.14 1.76
C PRO A 217 -16.14 -18.18 2.27
N PRO A 218 -15.13 -18.59 1.48
CA PRO A 218 -14.21 -19.63 1.90
C PRO A 218 -13.71 -19.24 3.28
N SER A 219 -13.93 -20.12 4.26
CA SER A 219 -13.28 -20.00 5.56
C SER A 219 -11.81 -19.70 5.27
N PRO A 220 -11.15 -18.74 5.95
CA PRO A 220 -9.76 -18.44 5.68
C PRO A 220 -9.00 -19.74 5.90
N ARG A 221 -8.68 -20.43 4.80
CA ARG A 221 -7.75 -21.55 4.82
C ARG A 221 -6.48 -20.87 5.30
N ARG A 222 -6.19 -21.11 6.57
CA ARG A 222 -4.97 -20.81 7.27
C ARG A 222 -3.83 -21.50 6.51
N ALA A 223 -3.49 -20.94 5.36
CA ALA A 223 -2.15 -21.04 4.83
C ALA A 223 -1.32 -20.27 5.85
N ALA A 224 -0.74 -21.01 6.79
CA ALA A 224 0.39 -20.56 7.57
C ALA A 224 1.53 -20.24 6.60
N ARG A 225 1.40 -19.15 5.83
CA ARG A 225 2.50 -18.52 5.14
C ARG A 225 3.16 -17.65 6.19
N ARG A 226 4.20 -18.25 6.77
CA ARG A 226 5.28 -17.66 7.52
C ARG A 226 5.42 -16.16 7.18
N PRO A 227 5.48 -15.24 8.17
CA PRO A 227 5.70 -13.83 7.88
C PRO A 227 6.93 -13.67 6.97
N PRO A 228 6.92 -12.73 6.02
CA PRO A 228 8.10 -12.47 5.21
C PRO A 228 9.29 -12.19 6.15
N SER A 229 10.42 -12.83 5.86
CA SER A 229 11.68 -12.58 6.55
C SER A 229 11.93 -11.07 6.65
N PRO A 230 12.43 -10.55 7.78
CA PRO A 230 12.86 -9.16 7.84
C PRO A 230 13.89 -8.88 6.73
N PRO A 231 13.96 -7.66 6.19
CA PRO A 231 15.00 -7.29 5.23
C PRO A 231 16.38 -7.60 5.82
N PRO A 232 17.38 -7.99 4.99
CA PRO A 232 18.72 -8.19 5.49
C PRO A 232 19.17 -6.91 6.21
N ALA A 233 19.68 -7.07 7.43
CA ALA A 233 20.27 -5.97 8.18
C ALA A 233 21.33 -5.29 7.31
N PRO A 234 21.49 -3.95 7.38
CA PRO A 234 22.64 -3.30 6.76
C PRO A 234 23.92 -4.00 7.26
N PRO A 235 24.96 -4.14 6.43
CA PRO A 235 26.22 -4.73 6.88
C PRO A 235 26.65 -3.98 8.14
N SER A 236 26.72 -4.70 9.26
CA SER A 236 27.34 -4.21 10.47
C SER A 236 28.72 -3.75 10.07
N ALA A 237 29.00 -2.45 10.20
CA ALA A 237 30.35 -1.94 10.17
C ALA A 237 31.13 -2.78 11.18
N GLY A 238 31.95 -3.71 10.69
CA GLY A 238 32.89 -4.44 11.52
C GLY A 238 33.76 -3.44 12.27
N PRO A 239 34.30 -3.80 13.45
CA PRO A 239 35.17 -2.91 14.18
C PRO A 239 36.30 -2.48 13.25
N THR A 240 36.32 -1.18 12.93
CA THR A 240 37.48 -0.52 12.35
C THR A 240 38.67 -0.92 13.21
N TYR A 241 39.64 -1.60 12.60
CA TYR A 241 40.95 -1.87 13.19
C TYR A 241 41.52 -0.53 13.65
N GLY A 242 41.36 -0.26 14.94
CA GLY A 242 42.01 0.85 15.62
C GLY A 242 43.50 0.55 15.69
N ALA A 243 44.27 1.51 15.19
CA ALA A 243 45.61 1.85 15.66
C ALA A 243 46.62 0.68 15.75
N ARG A 244 47.31 0.40 14.64
CA ARG A 244 48.70 -0.07 14.75
C ARG A 244 49.58 1.16 15.01
N ALA A 245 49.97 1.31 16.27
CA ALA A 245 50.96 2.28 16.71
C ALA A 245 52.22 2.17 15.84
N ALA A 246 52.70 3.32 15.35
CA ALA A 246 54.04 3.46 14.82
C ALA A 246 55.06 3.16 15.93
N PRO A 247 56.13 2.39 15.67
CA PRO A 247 57.20 2.24 16.65
C PRO A 247 57.91 3.59 16.85
N PRO A 248 58.32 3.95 18.07
CA PRO A 248 59.10 5.16 18.29
C PRO A 248 60.45 5.05 17.59
N ALA A 249 60.89 6.17 17.03
CA ALA A 249 62.21 6.34 16.47
C ALA A 249 63.27 5.92 17.51
N SER A 250 64.06 4.91 17.15
CA SER A 250 65.24 4.52 17.90
C SER A 250 66.27 5.62 17.76
N THR A 251 66.40 6.43 18.81
CA THR A 251 67.63 7.16 19.11
C THR A 251 68.74 6.15 19.31
N ALA A 252 69.83 6.26 18.53
CA ALA A 252 71.11 5.68 18.90
C ALA A 252 72.19 6.74 18.64
N PRO A 253 73.02 7.06 19.64
CA PRO A 253 74.22 7.86 19.47
C PRO A 253 75.43 6.97 19.15
N ASP A 254 76.23 7.39 18.17
CA ASP A 254 77.69 7.62 18.24
C ASP A 254 78.21 8.04 16.86
#